data_AF-A0A090WRE3-F1
#
_entry.id   AF-A0A090WRE3-F1
#
_cell.length_a   1.000
_cell.length_b   1.000
_cell.length_c   1.000
_cell.angle_alpha   90.00
_cell.angle_beta   90.00
_cell.angle_gamma   90.00
#
_symmetry.space_group_name_H-M   'P 1'
#
loop_
_entity.id
_entity.type
_entity.pdbx_description
1 polymer ?
#
loop_
_entity_poly.entity_id
_entity_poly.type
_entity_poly.pdbx_seq_one_letter_code
_entity_poly.pdbx_strand_id
1 'polypeptide(L)'
;MHGGADMNNLSITHLLFNMFALWMFGSPVEHVLGAKRFIFIYFSAGLGAVALQVAYHYYDFYSIYQGIADLNMDGELLNKIISIDASEGLYIKGEILSEQMLPLLEQYNFNADLINQSSFKSLFDLNVLARSSMVGASGCIMGVMAAFGMMNLMQN
;
A
#
# COMPACT_ATOMS: atom_id res chain seq x y z
N MET A 1 17.93 -12.51 -21.62
CA MET A 1 16.51 -12.88 -21.80
C MET A 1 15.76 -12.35 -20.59
N HIS A 2 15.24 -11.13 -20.67
CA HIS A 2 14.46 -10.52 -19.59
C HIS A 2 13.03 -10.40 -20.11
N GLY A 3 12.18 -11.33 -19.69
CA GLY A 3 10.75 -11.27 -19.97
C GLY A 3 10.18 -10.12 -19.17
N GLY A 4 9.92 -9.00 -19.86
CA GLY A 4 9.05 -7.96 -19.35
C GLY A 4 7.66 -8.56 -19.18
N ALA A 5 7.33 -9.00 -17.97
CA ALA A 5 5.94 -9.24 -17.63
C ALA A 5 5.24 -7.88 -17.70
N ASP A 6 4.41 -7.69 -18.73
CA ASP A 6 3.63 -6.48 -18.91
C ASP A 6 2.86 -6.16 -17.62
N MET A 7 3.10 -4.98 -17.05
CA MET A 7 2.38 -4.47 -15.86
C MET A 7 0.85 -4.48 -16.04
N ASN A 8 0.37 -4.55 -17.30
CA ASN A 8 -1.03 -4.71 -17.67
C ASN A 8 -1.59 -6.09 -17.29
N ASN A 9 -0.80 -7.16 -17.42
CA ASN A 9 -1.25 -8.52 -17.08
C ASN A 9 -1.48 -8.68 -15.58
N LEU A 10 -0.68 -8.02 -14.74
CA LEU A 10 -0.86 -8.02 -13.29
C LEU A 10 -2.19 -7.36 -12.90
N SER A 11 -2.47 -6.16 -13.40
CA SER A 11 -3.74 -5.44 -13.10
C SER A 11 -4.98 -6.21 -13.58
N ILE A 12 -4.94 -6.76 -14.80
CA ILE A 12 -6.06 -7.54 -15.35
C ILE A 12 -6.26 -8.83 -14.54
N THR A 13 -5.19 -9.57 -14.22
CA THR A 13 -5.28 -10.80 -13.43
C THR A 13 -5.83 -10.52 -12.02
N HIS A 14 -5.39 -9.43 -11.38
CA HIS A 14 -5.91 -9.01 -10.08
C HIS A 14 -7.41 -8.70 -10.12
N LEU A 15 -7.88 -7.97 -11.15
CA LEU A 15 -9.31 -7.67 -11.30
C LEU A 15 -10.13 -8.94 -11.56
N LEU A 16 -9.64 -9.84 -12.42
CA LEU A 16 -10.29 -11.13 -12.69
C LEU A 16 -10.40 -11.98 -11.43
N PHE A 17 -9.33 -12.10 -10.65
CA PHE A 17 -9.36 -12.83 -9.38
C PHE A 17 -10.36 -12.23 -8.40
N ASN A 18 -10.40 -10.89 -8.31
CA ASN A 18 -11.33 -10.19 -7.43
C ASN A 18 -12.80 -10.46 -7.80
N MET A 19 -13.13 -10.38 -9.09
CA MET A 19 -14.48 -10.68 -9.58
C MET A 19 -14.83 -12.16 -9.45
N PHE A 20 -13.87 -13.05 -9.67
CA PHE A 20 -14.04 -14.49 -9.50
C PHE A 20 -14.29 -14.87 -8.03
N ALA A 21 -13.51 -14.31 -7.10
CA ALA A 21 -13.71 -14.52 -5.66
C ALA A 21 -15.07 -13.96 -5.20
N LEU A 22 -15.44 -12.77 -5.69
CA LEU A 22 -16.75 -12.19 -5.40
C LEU A 22 -17.90 -13.06 -5.93
N TRP A 23 -17.77 -13.63 -7.13
CA TRP A 23 -18.77 -14.55 -7.67
C TRP A 23 -18.83 -15.86 -6.87
N MET A 24 -17.69 -16.49 -6.62
CA MET A 24 -17.61 -17.78 -5.92
C MET A 24 -18.14 -17.70 -4.47
N PHE A 25 -17.71 -16.70 -3.71
CA PHE A 25 -18.05 -16.58 -2.29
C PHE A 25 -19.23 -15.64 -2.04
N GLY A 26 -19.44 -14.64 -2.90
CA GLY A 26 -20.53 -13.69 -2.76
C GLY A 26 -21.89 -14.29 -3.08
N SER A 27 -22.02 -15.11 -4.12
CA SER A 27 -23.34 -15.70 -4.47
C SER A 27 -23.93 -16.58 -3.35
N PRO A 28 -23.18 -17.48 -2.69
CA PRO A 28 -23.69 -18.22 -1.53
C PRO A 28 -24.05 -17.32 -0.34
N VAL A 29 -23.21 -16.33 -0.03
CA VAL A 29 -23.44 -15.39 1.08
C VAL A 29 -24.69 -14.54 0.82
N GLU A 30 -24.86 -14.05 -0.41
CA GLU A 30 -26.05 -13.30 -0.83
C GLU A 30 -27.31 -14.17 -0.76
N HIS A 31 -27.24 -15.44 -1.18
CA HIS A 31 -28.40 -16.33 -1.14
C HIS A 31 -28.90 -16.58 0.29
N VAL A 32 -27.99 -16.70 1.26
CA VAL A 32 -28.35 -16.96 2.66
C VAL A 32 -28.73 -15.68 3.41
N LEU A 33 -28.00 -14.58 3.22
CA LEU A 33 -28.20 -13.34 3.97
C LEU A 33 -29.19 -12.37 3.31
N GLY A 34 -29.44 -12.53 2.01
CA GLY A 34 -30.19 -11.60 1.17
C GLY A 34 -29.38 -10.36 0.76
N ALA A 35 -29.75 -9.78 -0.38
CA ALA A 35 -29.03 -8.68 -1.04
C ALA A 35 -28.76 -7.46 -0.12
N LYS A 36 -29.73 -7.07 0.73
CA LYS A 36 -29.57 -5.90 1.62
C LYS A 36 -28.44 -6.07 2.63
N ARG A 37 -28.33 -7.26 3.23
CA ARG A 37 -27.28 -7.57 4.22
C ARG A 37 -25.95 -7.81 3.55
N PHE A 38 -25.96 -8.44 2.38
CA PHE A 38 -24.76 -8.61 1.56
C PHE A 38 -24.11 -7.27 1.21
N ILE A 39 -24.87 -6.32 0.68
CA ILE A 39 -24.39 -4.96 0.36
C ILE A 39 -23.82 -4.26 1.60
N PHE A 40 -24.50 -4.38 2.74
CA PHE A 40 -24.01 -3.81 3.99
C PHE A 40 -22.66 -4.40 4.41
N ILE A 41 -22.50 -5.72 4.38
CA ILE A 41 -21.23 -6.41 4.70
C ILE A 41 -20.14 -6.00 3.69
N TYR A 42 -20.48 -5.99 2.40
CA TYR A 42 -19.54 -5.66 1.33
C TYR A 42 -18.94 -4.25 1.51
N PHE A 43 -19.80 -3.23 1.70
CA PHE A 43 -19.34 -1.85 1.87
C PHE A 43 -18.69 -1.60 3.24
N SER A 44 -19.23 -2.18 4.33
CA SER A 44 -18.63 -2.02 5.65
C SER A 44 -17.24 -2.67 5.72
N ALA A 45 -17.03 -3.81 5.06
CA ALA A 45 -15.72 -4.44 4.96
C ALA A 45 -14.72 -3.59 4.16
N GLY A 46 -15.14 -2.99 3.03
CA GLY A 46 -14.30 -2.05 2.28
C GLY A 46 -13.91 -0.82 3.08
N LEU A 47 -14.89 -0.19 3.74
CA LEU A 47 -14.65 0.99 4.59
C LEU A 47 -13.77 0.64 5.80
N GLY A 48 -14.01 -0.51 6.44
CA GLY A 48 -13.19 -1.01 7.54
C GLY A 48 -11.74 -1.28 7.11
N ALA A 49 -11.54 -1.87 5.93
CA ALA A 49 -10.21 -2.11 5.38
C ALA A 49 -9.46 -0.79 5.13
N VAL A 50 -10.12 0.21 4.55
CA VAL A 50 -9.52 1.54 4.35
C VAL A 50 -9.20 2.21 5.69
N ALA A 51 -10.11 2.15 6.67
CA ALA A 51 -9.89 2.74 8.00
C ALA A 51 -8.68 2.10 8.71
N LEU A 52 -8.58 0.78 8.70
CA LEU A 52 -7.45 0.05 9.26
C LEU A 52 -6.15 0.34 8.51
N GLN A 53 -6.20 0.41 7.17
CA GLN A 53 -5.04 0.76 6.35
C GLN A 53 -4.53 2.16 6.69
N VAL A 54 -5.41 3.16 6.80
CA VAL A 54 -5.03 4.53 7.17
C VAL A 54 -4.42 4.57 8.58
N ALA A 55 -5.02 3.86 9.54
CA ALA A 55 -4.48 3.78 10.90
C ALA A 55 -3.07 3.15 10.93
N TYR A 56 -2.87 2.08 10.16
CA TYR A 56 -1.57 1.42 10.02
C TYR A 56 -0.53 2.34 9.38
N HIS A 57 -0.86 2.98 8.25
CA HIS A 57 0.04 3.93 7.59
C HIS A 57 0.35 5.15 8.45
N TYR A 58 -0.59 5.61 9.27
CA TYR A 58 -0.35 6.70 10.21
C TYR A 58 0.68 6.31 11.28
N TYR A 59 0.61 5.08 11.79
CA TYR A 59 1.59 4.57 12.75
C TYR A 59 2.98 4.45 12.13
N ASP A 60 3.08 3.87 10.93
CA ASP A 60 4.35 3.76 10.19
C ASP A 60 4.93 5.14 9.88
N PHE A 61 4.10 6.07 9.40
CA PHE A 61 4.52 7.46 9.14
C PHE A 61 5.10 8.12 10.39
N TYR A 62 4.45 7.99 11.54
CA TYR A 62 4.94 8.56 12.78
C TYR A 62 6.29 7.96 13.19
N SER A 63 6.45 6.63 13.08
CA SER A 63 7.72 5.96 13.38
C SER A 63 8.85 6.41 12.44
N ILE A 64 8.54 6.59 11.15
CA ILE A 64 9.50 7.02 10.14
C ILE A 64 9.90 8.48 10.36
N TYR A 65 8.92 9.34 10.66
CA TYR A 65 9.13 10.77 10.89
C TYR A 65 10.15 11.02 12.00
N GLN A 66 10.10 10.25 13.10
CA GLN A 66 11.09 10.36 14.18
C GLN A 66 12.53 10.08 13.73
N GLY A 67 12.73 9.23 12.71
CA GLY A 67 14.07 8.93 12.18
C GLY A 67 14.66 10.00 11.25
N ILE A 68 13.85 10.95 10.81
CA ILE A 68 14.27 12.07 9.95
C ILE A 68 14.01 13.45 10.57
N ALA A 69 13.35 13.52 11.73
CA ALA A 69 13.01 14.77 12.40
C ALA A 69 14.26 15.61 12.73
N ASP A 70 15.34 14.96 13.15
CA ASP A 70 16.62 15.62 13.50
C ASP A 70 17.33 16.23 12.29
N LEU A 71 16.99 15.82 11.07
CA LEU A 71 17.59 16.33 9.83
C LEU A 71 17.07 17.74 9.51
N ASN A 72 15.94 18.14 10.09
CA ASN A 72 15.28 19.43 9.88
C ASN A 72 15.21 19.83 8.38
N MET A 73 14.91 18.84 7.53
CA MET A 73 14.81 19.04 6.08
C MET A 73 13.63 19.95 5.74
N ASP A 74 13.82 20.76 4.71
CA ASP A 74 12.74 21.54 4.13
C ASP A 74 11.63 20.61 3.58
N GLY A 75 10.38 21.02 3.76
CA GLY A 75 9.22 20.22 3.34
C GLY A 75 9.15 20.02 1.83
N GLU A 76 9.65 20.96 1.03
CA GLU A 76 9.69 20.84 -0.43
C GLU A 76 10.73 19.81 -0.86
N LEU A 77 11.93 19.84 -0.26
CA LEU A 77 12.97 18.84 -0.48
C LEU A 77 12.47 17.44 -0.12
N LEU A 78 11.84 17.28 1.04
CA LEU A 78 11.28 16.01 1.48
C LEU A 78 10.23 15.49 0.47
N ASN A 79 9.33 16.36 0.01
CA ASN A 79 8.33 16.01 -1.00
C ASN A 79 8.96 15.55 -2.32
N LYS A 80 10.05 16.19 -2.75
CA LYS A 80 10.79 15.75 -3.94
C LYS A 80 11.42 14.38 -3.73
N ILE A 81 12.05 14.13 -2.59
CA ILE A 81 12.68 12.85 -2.26
C ILE A 81 11.65 11.70 -2.21
N ILE A 82 10.49 11.89 -1.59
CA ILE A 82 9.45 10.86 -1.55
C ILE A 82 8.80 10.61 -2.91
N SER A 83 8.84 11.59 -3.83
CA SER A 83 8.31 11.45 -5.19
C SER A 83 9.27 10.76 -6.16
N ILE A 84 10.53 10.52 -5.75
CA ILE A 84 11.54 9.85 -6.55
C ILE A 84 11.02 8.48 -6.99
N ASP A 85 11.19 8.19 -8.28
CA ASP A 85 10.96 6.85 -8.82
C ASP A 85 12.20 5.98 -8.66
N ALA A 86 12.32 5.39 -7.48
CA ALA A 86 13.36 4.44 -7.14
C ALA A 86 12.97 2.98 -7.48
N SER A 87 11.97 2.78 -8.34
CA SER A 87 11.49 1.44 -8.71
C SER A 87 12.23 0.87 -9.92
N GLU A 88 12.63 -0.40 -9.82
CA GLU A 88 13.15 -1.21 -10.90
C GLU A 88 12.31 -2.48 -11.02
N GLY A 89 11.38 -2.47 -11.99
CA GLY A 89 10.37 -3.52 -12.10
C GLY A 89 9.39 -3.52 -10.92
N LEU A 90 9.35 -4.61 -10.15
CA LEU A 90 8.47 -4.76 -8.98
C LEU A 90 9.14 -4.37 -7.65
N TYR A 91 10.42 -3.99 -7.66
CA TYR A 91 11.19 -3.72 -6.46
C TYR A 91 11.55 -2.24 -6.37
N ILE A 92 11.48 -1.68 -5.16
CA ILE A 92 12.01 -0.35 -4.86
C ILE A 92 13.44 -0.57 -4.34
N LYS A 93 14.44 0.03 -5.01
CA LYS A 93 15.86 -0.14 -4.65
C LYS A 93 16.40 1.11 -3.97
N GLY A 94 17.03 0.90 -2.81
CA GLY A 94 17.69 1.99 -2.07
C GLY A 94 18.82 2.65 -2.85
N GLU A 95 19.53 1.87 -3.68
CA GLU A 95 20.60 2.37 -4.56
C GLU A 95 20.08 3.48 -5.48
N ILE A 96 18.98 3.23 -6.20
CA ILE A 96 18.37 4.20 -7.12
C ILE A 96 17.88 5.45 -6.36
N LEU A 97 17.28 5.25 -5.18
CA LEU A 97 16.86 6.37 -4.34
C LEU A 97 18.06 7.25 -3.95
N SER A 98 19.17 6.63 -3.54
CA SER A 98 20.38 7.35 -3.14
C SER A 98 20.97 8.14 -4.30
N GLU A 99 21.07 7.54 -5.50
CA GLU A 99 21.61 8.19 -6.70
C GLU A 99 20.76 9.40 -7.14
N GLN A 100 19.43 9.26 -7.11
CA GLN A 100 18.52 10.32 -7.53
C GLN A 100 18.31 11.40 -6.46
N MET A 101 18.58 11.09 -5.20
CA MET A 101 18.48 12.05 -4.09
C MET A 101 19.68 13.01 -4.05
N LEU A 102 20.89 12.54 -4.33
CA LEU A 102 22.12 13.37 -4.32
C LEU A 102 21.99 14.72 -5.05
N PRO A 103 21.55 14.78 -6.32
CA PRO A 103 21.41 16.06 -7.02
C PRO A 103 20.35 16.98 -6.42
N LEU A 104 19.33 16.43 -5.75
CA LEU A 104 18.31 17.22 -5.05
C LEU A 104 18.87 17.83 -3.75
N LEU A 105 19.70 17.08 -3.02
CA LEU A 105 20.36 17.62 -1.83
C LEU A 105 21.26 18.80 -2.20
N GLU A 106 22.02 18.69 -3.29
CA GLU A 106 22.84 19.78 -3.81
C GLU A 106 21.99 20.99 -4.24
N GLN A 107 20.90 20.75 -4.96
CA GLN A 107 19.99 21.81 -5.41
C GLN A 107 19.40 22.63 -4.24
N TYR A 108 19.07 21.95 -3.13
CA TYR A 108 18.51 22.59 -1.94
C TYR A 108 19.57 22.98 -0.90
N ASN A 109 20.87 22.88 -1.24
CA ASN A 109 22.00 23.18 -0.37
C ASN A 109 21.94 22.43 0.99
N PHE A 110 21.46 21.18 0.96
CA PHE A 110 21.35 20.32 2.12
C PHE A 110 22.66 19.55 2.34
N ASN A 111 23.14 19.51 3.59
CA ASN A 111 24.37 18.79 3.91
C ASN A 111 24.13 17.27 3.93
N ALA A 112 24.63 16.57 2.91
CA ALA A 112 24.49 15.12 2.77
C ALA A 112 25.17 14.34 3.90
N ASP A 113 26.18 14.89 4.57
CA ASP A 113 26.88 14.23 5.69
C ASP A 113 25.97 14.04 6.92
N LEU A 114 24.87 14.78 7.01
CA LEU A 114 23.86 14.61 8.06
C LEU A 114 23.03 13.34 7.85
N ILE A 115 22.97 12.81 6.63
CA ILE A 115 22.20 11.61 6.30
C ILE A 115 23.04 10.38 6.61
N ASN A 116 22.86 9.85 7.81
CA ASN A 116 23.41 8.55 8.21
C ASN A 116 22.55 7.39 7.68
N GLN A 117 23.01 6.14 7.90
CA GLN A 117 22.30 4.94 7.44
C GLN A 117 20.88 4.81 8.00
N SER A 118 20.63 5.23 9.24
CA SER A 118 19.30 5.20 9.85
C SER A 118 18.34 6.21 9.23
N SER A 119 18.80 7.45 9.04
CA SER A 119 18.05 8.52 8.40
C SER A 119 17.75 8.20 6.93
N PHE A 120 18.73 7.63 6.22
CA PHE A 120 18.52 7.12 4.87
C PHE A 120 17.45 6.03 4.83
N LYS A 121 17.51 5.07 5.76
CA LYS A 121 16.52 4.01 5.87
C LYS A 121 15.12 4.60 6.09
N SER A 122 14.98 5.61 6.95
CA SER A 122 13.69 6.28 7.17
C SER A 122 13.19 7.02 5.92
N LEU A 123 14.06 7.71 5.17
CA LEU A 123 13.69 8.32 3.88
C LEU A 123 13.25 7.28 2.84
N PHE A 124 13.95 6.15 2.80
CA PHE A 124 13.61 5.03 1.95
C PHE A 124 12.25 4.42 2.33
N ASP A 125 12.03 4.13 3.61
CA ASP A 125 10.77 3.61 4.12
C ASP A 125 9.61 4.59 3.84
N LEU A 126 9.86 5.89 3.89
CA LEU A 126 8.87 6.92 3.53
C LEU A 126 8.53 6.91 2.03
N ASN A 127 9.53 6.77 1.16
CA ASN A 127 9.35 6.63 -0.29
C ASN A 127 8.52 5.37 -0.62
N VAL A 128 8.83 4.25 0.04
CA VAL A 128 8.08 2.99 -0.09
C VAL A 128 6.63 3.17 0.37
N LEU A 129 6.42 3.80 1.53
CA LEU A 129 5.09 4.06 2.09
C LEU A 129 4.24 4.91 1.13
N ALA A 130 4.81 5.96 0.54
CA ALA A 130 4.15 6.85 -0.41
C ALA A 130 3.71 6.14 -1.70
N ARG A 131 4.38 5.05 -2.08
CA ARG A 131 4.09 4.24 -3.28
C ARG A 131 3.28 2.98 -2.98
N SER A 132 2.86 2.78 -1.74
CA SER A 132 2.07 1.61 -1.35
C SER A 132 0.68 1.62 -1.99
N SER A 133 0.20 0.45 -2.45
CA SER A 133 -1.12 0.32 -3.05
C SER A 133 -2.23 0.30 -1.99
N MET A 134 -3.33 1.02 -2.23
CA MET A 134 -4.51 0.97 -1.37
C MET A 134 -5.31 -0.34 -1.55
N VAL A 135 -5.79 -0.92 -0.44
CA VAL A 135 -6.42 -2.27 -0.41
C VAL A 135 -7.95 -2.26 -0.40
N GLY A 136 -8.60 -1.14 -0.78
CA GLY A 136 -10.04 -0.94 -0.62
C GLY A 136 -10.93 -2.01 -1.28
N ALA A 137 -10.73 -2.31 -2.56
CA ALA A 137 -11.57 -3.27 -3.29
C ALA A 137 -11.37 -4.72 -2.83
N SER A 138 -10.11 -5.11 -2.54
CA SER A 138 -9.80 -6.41 -1.95
C SER A 138 -10.36 -6.56 -0.54
N GLY A 139 -10.43 -5.47 0.23
CA GLY A 139 -11.02 -5.45 1.57
C GLY A 139 -12.49 -5.88 1.57
N CYS A 140 -13.27 -5.45 0.57
CA CYS A 140 -14.66 -5.88 0.41
C CYS A 140 -14.76 -7.40 0.24
N ILE A 141 -13.88 -7.99 -0.58
CA ILE A 141 -13.86 -9.42 -0.89
C ILE A 141 -13.43 -10.24 0.34
N MET A 142 -12.41 -9.77 1.08
CA MET A 142 -12.00 -10.40 2.33
C MET A 142 -13.15 -10.44 3.35
N GLY A 143 -13.97 -9.39 3.42
CA GLY A 143 -15.17 -9.37 4.25
C GLY A 143 -16.22 -10.41 3.83
N VAL A 144 -16.45 -10.56 2.52
CA VAL A 144 -17.37 -11.58 1.98
C VAL A 144 -16.86 -12.99 2.29
N MET A 145 -15.55 -13.25 2.14
CA MET A 145 -14.96 -14.55 2.48
C MET A 145 -15.03 -14.83 3.98
N ALA A 146 -14.80 -13.83 4.84
CA ALA A 146 -14.96 -13.97 6.28
C ALA A 146 -16.41 -14.32 6.65
N ALA A 147 -17.39 -13.65 6.04
CA ALA A 147 -18.81 -13.96 6.23
C ALA A 147 -19.16 -15.40 5.77
N PHE A 148 -18.64 -15.82 4.61
CA PHE A 148 -18.81 -17.19 4.11
C PHE A 148 -18.23 -18.23 5.07
N GLY A 149 -17.01 -18.01 5.57
CA GLY A 149 -16.38 -18.89 6.56
C GLY A 149 -17.18 -18.97 7.85
N MET A 150 -17.67 -17.84 8.36
CA MET A 150 -18.50 -17.80 9.56
C MET A 150 -19.82 -18.56 9.39
N MET A 151 -20.46 -18.45 8.23
CA MET A 151 -21.68 -19.19 7.91
C MET A 151 -21.46 -20.71 7.94
N ASN A 152 -20.36 -21.20 7.36
CA ASN A 152 -20.05 -22.63 7.36
C ASN A 152 -19.68 -23.16 8.75
N LEU A 153 -19.10 -22.31 9.62
CA LEU A 153 -18.82 -22.68 11.01
C LEU A 153 -20.09 -22.78 11.87
N MET A 154 -21.15 -22.02 11.56
CA MET A 154 -22.41 -22.05 12.32
C MET A 154 -23.37 -23.16 11.91
N GLN A 155 -23.08 -23.89 10.82
CA GLN A 155 -23.90 -24.97 10.29
C GLN A 155 -23.44 -26.38 10.72
N ASN A 156 -22.35 -26.48 11.49
CA ASN A 156 -21.83 -27.71 12.10
C ASN A 156 -22.00 -27.66 13.62
#